data_AF-A0A954B3G8-F1
#
_entry.id   AF-A0A954B3G8-F1
#
_cell.length_a   1.000
_cell.length_b   1.000
_cell.length_c   1.000
_cell.angle_alpha   90.00
_cell.angle_beta   90.00
_cell.angle_gamma   90.00
#
_symmetry.space_group_name_H-M   'P 1'
#
loop_
_entity.id
_entity.type
_entity.pdbx_description
1 polymer ?
#
loop_
_entity_poly.entity_id
_entity_poly.type
_entity_poly.pdbx_seq_one_letter_code
_entity_poly.pdbx_strand_id
1 'polypeptide(L)'
;MRIAAIFAVLALATMATACANRTGDMTIAEWCSQDASRGDTDICKQHRDTEEVRSSLGSRIAEVFGVANHAQQTADQAMARNVVCVTRTLNSTRAGTCDPGYTLTGCTQTRYTRRAGGMAILRSVNDTECRFNSQVLEVQVRCCAMGPNPPPATMVRDTAPPAPETPQPTPVS
;
A
#
# COMPACT_ATOMS: atom_id res chain seq x y z
N MET A 1 16.72 38.34 20.89
CA MET A 1 16.77 36.87 20.65
C MET A 1 18.15 36.25 20.83
N ARG A 2 19.27 36.92 20.53
CA ARG A 2 20.64 36.36 20.70
C ARG A 2 21.10 36.16 22.14
N ILE A 3 20.66 37.02 23.07
CA ILE A 3 21.05 36.96 24.48
C ILE A 3 20.40 35.75 25.20
N ALA A 4 19.15 35.42 24.88
CA ALA A 4 18.46 34.26 25.44
C ALA A 4 19.11 32.93 25.03
N ALA A 5 19.66 32.84 23.81
CA ALA A 5 20.39 31.66 23.34
C ALA A 5 21.71 31.46 24.11
N ILE A 6 22.40 32.54 24.48
CA ILE A 6 23.68 32.47 25.22
C ILE A 6 23.43 31.95 26.65
N PHE A 7 22.35 32.36 27.31
CA PHE A 7 21.98 31.85 28.63
C PHE A 7 21.58 30.37 28.61
N ALA A 8 20.91 29.90 27.55
CA ALA A 8 20.58 28.48 27.41
C ALA A 8 21.83 27.61 27.26
N VAL A 9 22.82 28.05 26.46
CA VAL A 9 24.09 27.32 26.28
C VAL A 9 24.92 27.30 27.57
N LEU A 10 24.96 28.41 28.33
CA LEU A 10 25.63 28.47 29.62
C LEU A 10 24.98 27.56 30.68
N ALA A 11 23.65 27.47 30.71
CA ALA A 11 22.93 26.58 31.62
C ALA A 11 23.15 25.08 31.31
N LEU A 12 23.24 24.73 30.02
CA LEU A 12 23.57 23.36 29.60
C LEU A 12 25.04 23.00 29.89
N ALA A 13 25.97 23.95 29.71
CA ALA A 13 27.39 23.74 30.00
C ALA A 13 27.66 23.57 31.51
N THR A 14 26.94 24.28 32.39
CA THR A 14 27.08 24.14 33.85
C THR A 14 26.43 22.87 34.40
N MET A 15 25.41 22.32 33.74
CA MET A 15 24.85 21.01 34.11
C MET A 15 25.74 19.84 33.66
N ALA A 16 26.41 19.96 32.51
CA ALA A 16 27.33 18.94 32.02
C ALA A 16 28.58 18.80 32.93
N THR A 17 29.10 19.91 33.47
CA THR A 17 30.25 19.88 34.39
C THR A 17 29.90 19.37 35.78
N ALA A 18 28.65 19.53 36.23
CA ALA A 18 28.16 18.94 37.48
C ALA A 18 28.09 17.40 37.43
N CYS A 19 27.83 16.82 36.25
CA CYS A 19 27.89 15.37 36.05
C CYS A 19 29.33 14.85 35.88
N ALA A 20 30.21 15.62 35.23
CA ALA A 20 31.61 15.24 35.03
C ALA A 20 32.40 15.08 36.35
N ASN A 21 32.04 15.83 37.40
CA ASN A 21 32.77 15.81 38.67
C ASN A 21 32.47 14.58 39.57
N ARG A 22 31.55 13.68 39.19
CA ARG A 22 31.20 12.47 39.98
C ARG A 22 31.93 11.21 39.56
N THR A 23 32.23 11.07 38.27
CA THR A 23 32.95 9.91 37.71
C THR A 23 34.40 10.23 37.33
N GLY A 24 34.79 11.51 37.38
CA GLY A 24 36.08 11.99 36.88
C GLY A 24 36.16 11.91 35.34
N ASP A 25 37.37 11.79 34.80
CA ASP A 25 37.63 11.65 33.35
C ASP A 25 37.24 10.26 32.77
N MET A 26 36.62 9.40 33.58
CA MET A 26 36.26 8.03 33.22
C MET A 26 34.83 7.95 32.71
N THR A 27 34.57 6.98 31.82
CA THR A 27 33.20 6.64 31.44
C THR A 27 32.44 6.01 32.61
N ILE A 28 31.11 6.10 32.60
CA ILE A 28 30.27 5.55 33.66
C ILE A 28 30.46 4.02 33.78
N ALA A 29 30.62 3.32 32.66
CA ALA A 29 30.88 1.87 32.64
C ALA A 29 32.22 1.50 33.31
N GLU A 30 33.29 2.25 33.02
CA GLU A 30 34.61 2.06 33.64
C GLU A 30 34.58 2.43 35.14
N TRP A 31 33.84 3.47 35.50
CA TRP A 31 33.69 3.91 36.88
C TRP A 31 32.91 2.92 37.75
N CYS A 32 31.87 2.31 37.19
CA CYS A 32 31.05 1.29 37.84
C CYS A 32 31.74 -0.07 37.93
N SER A 33 32.71 -0.37 37.07
CA SER A 33 33.42 -1.65 37.03
C SER A 33 34.70 -1.69 37.87
N GLN A 34 35.23 -0.54 38.29
CA GLN A 34 36.43 -0.47 39.13
C GLN A 34 36.24 -1.00 40.56
N ASP A 35 35.03 -0.94 41.10
CA ASP A 35 34.75 -1.34 42.48
C ASP A 35 33.33 -1.90 42.59
N ALA A 36 33.23 -3.12 43.10
CA ALA A 36 31.96 -3.82 43.27
C ALA A 36 30.97 -3.09 44.19
N SER A 37 31.47 -2.31 45.16
CA SER A 37 30.64 -1.52 46.07
C SER A 37 29.96 -0.32 45.39
N ARG A 38 30.43 0.09 44.21
CA ARG A 38 29.85 1.19 43.43
C ARG A 38 28.62 0.78 42.62
N GLY A 39 28.37 -0.52 42.47
CA GLY A 39 27.22 -1.05 41.74
C GLY A 39 25.86 -0.60 42.30
N ASP A 40 25.83 -0.22 43.58
CA ASP A 40 24.64 0.28 44.28
C ASP A 40 24.45 1.80 44.21
N THR A 41 25.40 2.53 43.61
CA THR A 41 25.24 3.97 43.40
C THR A 41 24.20 4.27 42.33
N ASP A 42 23.49 5.39 42.47
CA ASP A 42 22.43 5.79 41.54
C ASP A 42 22.92 5.93 40.09
N ILE A 43 24.20 6.32 39.92
CA ILE A 43 24.84 6.43 38.59
C ILE A 43 24.92 5.07 37.90
N CYS A 44 25.35 4.03 38.61
CA CYS A 44 25.49 2.69 38.03
C CYS A 44 24.14 2.02 37.79
N LYS A 45 23.14 2.31 38.65
CA LYS A 45 21.75 1.88 38.44
C LYS A 45 21.15 2.53 37.19
N GLN A 46 21.21 3.85 37.10
CA GLN A 46 20.68 4.59 35.96
C GLN A 46 21.37 4.23 34.64
N HIS A 47 22.69 3.99 34.65
CA HIS A 47 23.41 3.53 33.47
C HIS A 47 22.92 2.16 33.00
N ARG A 48 22.75 1.20 33.92
CA ARG A 48 22.22 -0.13 33.61
C ARG A 48 20.82 -0.05 33.02
N ASP A 49 19.93 0.72 33.65
CA ASP A 49 18.56 0.92 33.17
C ASP A 49 18.55 1.57 31.78
N THR A 50 19.45 2.52 31.53
CA THR A 50 19.57 3.19 30.22
C THR A 50 20.08 2.24 29.13
N GLU A 51 21.04 1.36 29.43
CA GLU A 51 21.51 0.36 28.46
C GLU A 51 20.45 -0.73 28.20
N GLU A 52 19.68 -1.13 29.21
CA GLU A 52 18.53 -2.03 29.04
C GLU A 52 17.45 -1.41 28.13
N VAL A 53 17.11 -0.13 28.37
CA VAL A 53 16.18 0.62 27.51
C VAL A 53 16.74 0.74 26.10
N ARG A 54 18.02 1.04 25.91
CA ARG A 54 18.64 1.15 24.58
C ARG A 54 18.59 -0.19 23.83
N SER A 55 18.90 -1.30 24.51
CA SER A 55 18.85 -2.65 23.94
C SER A 55 17.43 -3.04 23.53
N SER A 56 16.45 -2.83 24.42
CA SER A 56 15.04 -3.15 24.16
C SER A 56 14.40 -2.25 23.10
N LEU A 57 14.81 -0.98 23.00
CA LEU A 57 14.42 -0.11 21.89
C LEU A 57 15.03 -0.60 20.58
N GLY A 58 16.31 -0.98 20.57
CA GLY A 58 17.00 -1.50 19.40
C GLY A 58 16.34 -2.75 18.83
N SER A 59 15.94 -3.70 19.69
CA SER A 59 15.22 -4.91 19.28
C SER A 59 13.84 -4.60 18.72
N ARG A 60 13.09 -3.70 19.37
CA ARG A 60 11.77 -3.26 18.89
C ARG A 60 11.84 -2.52 17.56
N ILE A 61 12.85 -1.68 17.37
CA ILE A 61 13.09 -0.96 16.12
C ILE A 61 13.43 -1.95 14.99
N ALA A 62 14.30 -2.92 15.26
CA ALA A 62 14.64 -3.98 14.29
C ALA A 62 13.42 -4.83 13.91
N GLU A 63 12.58 -5.17 14.87
CA GLU A 63 11.31 -5.88 14.65
C GLU A 63 10.35 -5.05 13.77
N VAL A 64 10.14 -3.77 14.09
CA VAL A 64 9.28 -2.87 13.31
C VAL A 64 9.80 -2.70 11.88
N PHE A 65 11.12 -2.56 11.68
CA PHE A 65 11.71 -2.51 10.33
C PHE A 65 11.55 -3.84 9.57
N GLY A 66 11.67 -4.99 10.24
CA GLY A 66 11.40 -6.30 9.66
C GLY A 66 9.95 -6.44 9.18
N VAL A 67 8.99 -6.02 10.01
CA VAL A 67 7.56 -5.99 9.66
C VAL A 67 7.29 -5.01 8.51
N ALA A 68 7.90 -3.82 8.52
CA ALA A 68 7.73 -2.83 7.46
C ALA A 68 8.32 -3.31 6.11
N ASN A 69 9.44 -4.01 6.13
CA ASN A 69 10.04 -4.60 4.92
C ASN A 69 9.19 -5.76 4.38
N HIS A 70 8.66 -6.62 5.26
CA HIS A 70 7.74 -7.68 4.85
C HIS A 70 6.44 -7.11 4.27
N ALA A 71 5.90 -6.05 4.88
CA ALA A 71 4.71 -5.37 4.38
C ALA A 71 4.94 -4.71 3.01
N GLN A 72 6.11 -4.06 2.81
CA GLN A 72 6.49 -3.50 1.51
C GLN A 72 6.64 -4.57 0.44
N GLN A 73 7.33 -5.68 0.73
CA GLN A 73 7.48 -6.78 -0.23
C GLN A 73 6.13 -7.42 -0.60
N THR A 74 5.20 -7.52 0.36
CA THR A 74 3.84 -8.01 0.09
C THR A 74 3.06 -7.02 -0.78
N ALA A 75 3.22 -5.71 -0.52
CA ALA A 75 2.62 -4.65 -1.33
C ALA A 75 3.18 -4.63 -2.76
N ASP A 76 4.49 -4.77 -2.93
CA ASP A 76 5.15 -4.83 -4.24
C ASP A 76 4.74 -6.07 -5.04
N GLN A 77 4.60 -7.23 -4.38
CA GLN A 77 4.06 -8.44 -5.01
C GLN A 77 2.58 -8.31 -5.39
N ALA A 78 1.80 -7.54 -4.64
CA ALA A 78 0.42 -7.23 -4.99
C ALA A 78 0.33 -6.21 -6.14
N MET A 79 1.22 -5.21 -6.16
CA MET A 79 1.32 -4.19 -7.22
C MET A 79 1.91 -4.73 -8.52
N ALA A 80 2.67 -5.83 -8.49
CA ALA A 80 3.12 -6.56 -9.69
C ALA A 80 1.98 -7.18 -10.51
N ARG A 81 0.73 -7.11 -10.04
CA ARG A 81 -0.47 -7.54 -10.77
C ARG A 81 -1.02 -6.37 -11.58
N ASN A 82 -0.40 -6.07 -12.72
CA ASN A 82 -1.04 -5.20 -13.71
C ASN A 82 -2.35 -5.86 -14.18
N VAL A 83 -3.47 -5.19 -13.96
CA VAL A 83 -4.78 -5.61 -14.47
C VAL A 83 -5.03 -4.87 -15.76
N VAL A 84 -5.07 -5.60 -16.88
CA VAL A 84 -5.42 -5.02 -18.18
C VAL A 84 -6.79 -5.52 -18.57
N CYS A 85 -7.72 -4.57 -18.69
CA CYS A 85 -9.09 -4.83 -19.11
C CYS A 85 -9.33 -4.30 -20.52
N VAL A 86 -9.97 -5.11 -21.34
CA VAL A 86 -10.39 -4.78 -22.69
C VAL A 86 -11.86 -5.05 -22.87
N THR A 87 -12.52 -4.24 -23.69
CA THR A 87 -13.92 -4.43 -24.04
C THR A 87 -14.01 -4.94 -25.47
N ARG A 88 -14.70 -6.05 -25.66
CA ARG A 88 -14.94 -6.66 -26.96
C ARG A 88 -16.39 -6.49 -27.35
N THR A 89 -16.63 -6.00 -28.56
CA THR A 89 -17.99 -5.92 -29.12
C THR A 89 -18.24 -7.10 -30.03
N LEU A 90 -19.27 -7.89 -29.73
CA LEU A 90 -19.68 -9.05 -30.50
C LEU A 90 -21.08 -8.81 -31.07
N ASN A 91 -21.28 -9.17 -32.33
CA ASN A 91 -22.54 -8.94 -33.04
C ASN A 91 -23.22 -10.27 -33.36
N SER A 92 -24.56 -10.26 -33.37
CA SER A 92 -25.39 -11.38 -33.81
C SER A 92 -24.99 -12.72 -33.16
N THR A 93 -24.69 -12.72 -31.86
CA THR A 93 -24.23 -13.91 -31.12
C THR A 93 -25.25 -14.33 -30.05
N ARG A 94 -25.15 -15.54 -29.51
CA ARG A 94 -25.90 -15.97 -28.31
C ARG A 94 -25.03 -16.01 -27.05
N ALA A 95 -23.73 -15.78 -27.21
CA ALA A 95 -22.76 -15.78 -26.12
C ALA A 95 -21.72 -14.68 -26.34
N GLY A 96 -21.33 -14.02 -25.26
CA GLY A 96 -20.16 -13.16 -25.23
C GLY A 96 -18.96 -13.92 -24.67
N THR A 97 -17.80 -13.83 -25.32
CA THR A 97 -16.59 -14.55 -24.93
C THR A 97 -15.36 -13.65 -24.91
N CYS A 98 -14.40 -13.99 -24.07
CA CYS A 98 -13.09 -13.34 -24.00
C CYS A 98 -12.05 -14.05 -24.87
N ASP A 99 -10.97 -13.36 -25.22
CA ASP A 99 -9.82 -14.00 -25.85
C ASP A 99 -9.07 -14.86 -24.83
N PRO A 100 -8.34 -15.91 -25.26
CA PRO A 100 -7.56 -16.75 -24.35
C PRO A 100 -6.62 -15.92 -23.46
N GLY A 101 -6.58 -16.25 -22.18
CA GLY A 101 -5.77 -15.51 -21.18
C GLY A 101 -6.48 -14.31 -20.54
N TYR A 102 -7.72 -14.01 -20.93
CA TYR A 102 -8.57 -13.04 -20.27
C TYR A 102 -9.75 -13.71 -19.53
N THR A 103 -10.07 -13.17 -18.36
CA THR A 103 -11.24 -13.55 -17.56
C THR A 103 -12.40 -12.60 -17.82
N LEU A 104 -13.59 -13.16 -18.04
CA LEU A 104 -14.81 -12.40 -18.25
C LEU A 104 -15.27 -11.73 -16.95
N THR A 105 -15.45 -10.41 -17.01
CA THR A 105 -15.82 -9.58 -15.86
C THR A 105 -17.23 -9.03 -15.98
N GLY A 106 -17.76 -8.92 -17.21
CA GLY A 106 -19.14 -8.48 -17.41
C GLY A 106 -19.58 -8.49 -18.87
N CYS A 107 -20.88 -8.50 -19.09
CA CYS A 107 -21.50 -8.43 -20.41
C CYS A 107 -22.68 -7.47 -20.41
N THR A 108 -22.73 -6.59 -21.40
CA THR A 108 -23.79 -5.60 -21.57
C THR A 108 -24.33 -5.67 -22.98
N GLN A 109 -25.63 -5.94 -23.13
CA GLN A 109 -26.28 -5.84 -24.42
C GLN A 109 -26.46 -4.36 -24.78
N THR A 110 -25.80 -3.90 -25.84
CA THR A 110 -25.81 -2.48 -26.25
C THR A 110 -26.80 -2.20 -27.38
N ARG A 111 -27.21 -3.23 -28.13
CA ARG A 111 -28.19 -3.08 -29.21
C ARG A 111 -29.28 -4.14 -29.13
N TYR A 112 -30.51 -3.65 -29.13
CA TYR A 112 -31.75 -4.43 -29.26
C TYR A 112 -32.75 -3.60 -30.07
N THR A 113 -33.60 -4.24 -30.86
CA THR A 113 -34.63 -3.53 -31.65
C THR A 113 -35.97 -4.26 -31.58
N ARG A 114 -37.07 -3.56 -31.81
CA ARG A 114 -38.42 -4.17 -31.78
C ARG A 114 -38.66 -5.18 -32.91
N ARG A 115 -37.87 -5.17 -33.99
CA ARG A 115 -38.03 -6.05 -35.16
C ARG A 115 -37.02 -7.20 -35.23
N ALA A 116 -35.80 -7.00 -34.74
CA ALA A 116 -34.70 -7.97 -34.83
C ALA A 116 -34.34 -8.58 -33.46
N GLY A 117 -35.35 -9.03 -32.72
CA GLY A 117 -35.18 -9.60 -31.38
C GLY A 117 -35.07 -8.53 -30.29
N GLY A 118 -35.92 -8.64 -29.28
CA GLY A 118 -35.91 -7.74 -28.12
C GLY A 118 -34.66 -7.93 -27.24
N MET A 119 -34.68 -7.35 -26.04
CA MET A 119 -33.60 -7.60 -25.08
C MET A 119 -33.47 -9.10 -24.82
N ALA A 120 -32.24 -9.61 -24.95
CA ALA A 120 -31.96 -11.00 -24.61
C ALA A 120 -31.65 -11.07 -23.12
N ILE A 121 -32.26 -12.04 -22.46
CA ILE A 121 -32.06 -12.29 -21.03
C ILE A 121 -30.79 -13.11 -20.86
N LEU A 122 -29.87 -12.60 -20.05
CA LEU A 122 -28.67 -13.32 -19.64
C LEU A 122 -29.06 -14.54 -18.79
N ARG A 123 -28.62 -15.73 -19.21
CA ARG A 123 -28.95 -17.01 -18.60
C ARG A 123 -27.86 -17.52 -17.66
N SER A 124 -26.61 -17.36 -18.06
CA SER A 124 -25.47 -17.81 -17.28
C SER A 124 -24.26 -16.93 -17.56
N VAL A 125 -23.38 -16.82 -16.57
CA VAL A 125 -22.10 -16.13 -16.65
C VAL A 125 -21.08 -16.99 -15.93
N ASN A 126 -19.93 -17.19 -16.56
CA ASN A 126 -18.74 -17.78 -15.95
C ASN A 126 -17.51 -16.97 -16.35
N ASP A 127 -16.33 -17.42 -15.92
CA ASP A 127 -15.05 -16.73 -16.14
C ASP A 127 -14.62 -16.64 -17.61
N THR A 128 -15.33 -17.29 -18.54
CA THR A 128 -14.96 -17.39 -19.96
C THR A 128 -16.06 -16.90 -20.91
N GLU A 129 -17.33 -17.08 -20.54
CA GLU A 129 -18.46 -16.75 -21.37
C GLU A 129 -19.69 -16.28 -20.57
N CYS A 130 -20.49 -15.46 -21.23
CA CYS A 130 -21.83 -15.06 -20.79
C CYS A 130 -22.84 -15.50 -21.85
N ARG A 131 -23.87 -16.24 -21.47
CA ARG A 131 -24.85 -16.82 -22.42
C ARG A 131 -26.21 -16.17 -22.28
N PHE A 132 -26.83 -15.91 -23.42
CA PHE A 132 -28.17 -15.32 -23.52
C PHE A 132 -29.21 -16.36 -23.93
N ASN A 133 -30.48 -16.11 -23.62
CA ASN A 133 -31.60 -16.96 -23.99
C ASN A 133 -31.91 -16.95 -25.50
N SER A 134 -31.55 -15.86 -26.18
CA SER A 134 -31.76 -15.62 -27.60
C SER A 134 -30.54 -14.90 -28.20
N GLN A 135 -30.54 -14.71 -29.51
CA GLN A 135 -29.46 -14.01 -30.21
C GLN A 135 -29.49 -12.51 -29.89
N VAL A 136 -28.36 -11.97 -29.43
CA VAL A 136 -28.10 -10.55 -29.22
C VAL A 136 -27.57 -9.91 -30.50
N LEU A 137 -28.11 -8.76 -30.87
CA LEU A 137 -27.63 -8.01 -32.04
C LEU A 137 -26.23 -7.45 -31.81
N GLU A 138 -25.99 -6.89 -30.63
CA GLU A 138 -24.69 -6.39 -30.19
C GLU A 138 -24.55 -6.57 -28.67
N VAL A 139 -23.42 -7.10 -28.23
CA VAL A 139 -23.02 -7.20 -26.83
C VAL A 139 -21.60 -6.71 -26.65
N GLN A 140 -21.36 -5.96 -25.60
CA GLN A 140 -20.02 -5.58 -25.13
C GLN A 140 -19.63 -6.48 -23.96
N VAL A 141 -18.51 -7.17 -24.10
CA VAL A 141 -17.95 -8.06 -23.09
C VAL A 141 -16.70 -7.41 -22.52
N ARG A 142 -16.66 -7.24 -21.20
CA ARG A 142 -15.48 -6.74 -20.48
C ARG A 142 -14.64 -7.92 -20.02
N CYS A 143 -13.40 -7.95 -20.46
CA CYS A 143 -12.45 -9.04 -20.28
C CYS A 143 -11.19 -8.50 -19.62
N CYS A 144 -10.75 -9.07 -18.50
CA CYS A 144 -9.56 -8.61 -17.79
C CYS A 144 -8.53 -9.74 -17.66
N ALA A 145 -7.25 -9.42 -17.88
CA ALA A 145 -6.13 -10.30 -17.63
C ALA A 145 -5.29 -9.73 -16.49
N MET A 146 -4.70 -10.62 -15.68
CA MET A 146 -3.80 -10.26 -14.58
C MET A 146 -2.42 -10.83 -14.86
N GLY A 147 -1.38 -9.99 -14.82
CA GLY A 147 0.00 -10.44 -14.92
C GLY A 147 0.96 -9.36 -15.40
N PRO A 148 2.28 -9.58 -15.29
CA PRO A 148 3.28 -8.60 -15.69
C PRO A 148 3.28 -8.32 -17.19
N ASN A 149 2.87 -9.29 -18.01
CA ASN A 149 2.71 -9.18 -19.47
C ASN A 149 1.36 -9.78 -19.89
N PRO A 150 0.26 -9.00 -19.86
CA PRO A 150 -1.02 -9.48 -20.37
C PRO A 150 -0.94 -9.71 -21.88
N PRO A 151 -1.62 -10.75 -22.43
CA PRO A 151 -1.59 -11.04 -23.85
C PRO A 151 -2.13 -9.85 -24.66
N PRO A 152 -1.59 -9.56 -25.86
CA PRO A 152 -2.10 -8.46 -26.67
C PRO A 152 -3.53 -8.75 -27.10
N ALA A 153 -4.45 -7.85 -26.76
CA ALA A 153 -5.85 -8.02 -27.10
C ALA A 153 -6.07 -7.82 -28.61
N THR A 154 -6.60 -8.86 -29.25
CA THR A 154 -6.74 -8.96 -30.71
C THR A 154 -7.85 -8.11 -31.31
N MET A 155 -8.77 -7.57 -30.49
CA MET A 155 -9.86 -6.70 -30.93
C MET A 155 -10.20 -5.65 -29.86
N VAL A 156 -9.31 -4.67 -29.66
CA VAL A 156 -9.60 -3.50 -28.83
C VAL A 156 -10.02 -2.37 -29.76
N ARG A 157 -11.24 -1.84 -29.58
CA ARG A 157 -11.45 -0.43 -29.87
C ARG A 157 -10.98 0.28 -28.60
N ASP A 158 -9.77 0.84 -28.64
CA ASP A 158 -9.21 1.65 -27.57
C ASP A 158 -10.06 2.89 -27.38
N THR A 159 -11.21 2.74 -26.74
CA THR A 159 -11.96 3.88 -26.23
C THR A 159 -11.56 3.95 -24.77
N ALA A 160 -10.60 4.83 -24.48
CA ALA A 160 -10.24 5.15 -23.11
C ALA A 160 -11.52 5.45 -22.30
N PRO A 161 -11.65 4.93 -21.07
CA PRO A 161 -12.79 5.27 -20.21
C PRO A 161 -12.90 6.80 -20.10
N PRO A 162 -14.11 7.38 -20.14
CA PRO A 162 -14.28 8.80 -19.85
C PRO A 162 -13.72 9.10 -18.45
N ALA A 163 -13.01 10.22 -18.31
CA ALA A 163 -12.43 10.64 -17.05
C ALA A 163 -13.53 10.77 -15.97
N PRO A 164 -13.25 10.43 -14.70
CA PRO A 164 -14.20 10.63 -13.61
C PRO A 164 -14.61 12.10 -13.53
N GLU A 165 -15.91 12.39 -13.56
CA GLU A 165 -16.44 13.72 -13.30
C GLU A 165 -16.20 14.05 -11.81
N THR A 166 -15.26 14.94 -11.52
CA THR A 166 -15.12 15.52 -10.18
C THR A 166 -16.39 16.32 -9.85
N PRO A 167 -17.14 15.97 -8.79
CA PRO A 167 -18.30 16.74 -8.37
C PRO A 167 -17.88 18.17 -8.04
N GLN A 168 -18.47 19.15 -8.73
CA GLN A 168 -18.29 20.56 -8.40
C GLN A 168 -18.93 20.82 -7.02
N PRO A 169 -18.19 21.40 -6.05
CA PRO A 169 -18.77 21.72 -4.75
C PRO A 169 -19.89 22.75 -4.94
N THR A 170 -21.08 22.40 -4.44
CA THR A 170 -22.23 23.31 -4.39
C THR A 170 -21.87 24.57 -3.61
N PRO A 171 -22.14 25.78 -4.14
CA PRO A 171 -21.99 27.01 -3.37
C PRO A 171 -22.97 26.98 -2.21
N VAL A 172 -22.45 27.04 -0.98
CA VAL A 172 -23.27 27.35 0.19
C VAL A 172 -23.54 28.85 0.19
N SER A 173 -24.81 29.21 0.03
CA SER A 173 -25.34 30.57 0.16
C SER A 173 -25.51 30.95 1.63
#